data_AF-A0A812U3H3-F1
#
_entry.id   AF-A0A812U3H3-F1
#
_cell.length_a   1.000
_cell.length_b   1.000
_cell.length_c   1.000
_cell.angle_alpha   90.00
_cell.angle_beta   90.00
_cell.angle_gamma   90.00
#
_symmetry.space_group_name_H-M   'P 1'
#
loop_
_entity.id
_entity.type
_entity.pdbx_description
1 polymer ?
#
loop_
_entity_poly.entity_id
_entity_poly.type
_entity_poly.pdbx_seq_one_letter_code
_entity_poly.pdbx_strand_id
1 'polypeptide(L)'
;MLQAEMLLSEHNISLLTMIGQPTCNLMYPCGRLENEEVAIRRVKPRVLVGELGQASSPSSWTLMNFMRSRRLVDSLSTSKGRPTERRVTCRLEAHLTLARDEMTYLFPTLVQNLQTLVLDEADRLLSLGFLPEVKEIVSYLPTQRRTMLFSATMPESVMDVVSKACRGNYRYIDCIGEESQPTASTIQQSYVVLNGHQCLAALYNLIMNEMAADRYGYKILVFFATARMTTFMAQFFREQLRLGVYEIHRRRDADARIATQERFKEAQSGILFSSDVSARGMDYPNVTLVLQFGAPATREMYIHRVGRTARAGKSGHAVLILGELERAFLTAVQDLPIRQHERAEELKRVNELLIKATTSWLASAPLRAAASAAFASLLVHYKATHRILHMEDDAVIQAASDLLLGCGLVDQPVISRRLGVMLGLEKNPLIQCARRIGEDDMLQDELPGAVGSWRG
;
A
#
# COMPACT_ATOMS: atom_id res chain seq x y z
N MET A 1 1.68 -8.51 -4.60
CA MET A 1 2.02 -8.72 -6.03
C MET A 1 3.36 -8.06 -6.27
N LEU A 2 4.35 -8.83 -6.71
CA LEU A 2 5.70 -8.38 -7.03
C LEU A 2 5.73 -7.85 -8.48
N GLN A 3 6.08 -6.58 -8.67
CA GLN A 3 6.23 -5.98 -9.99
C GLN A 3 7.72 -5.79 -10.32
N ALA A 4 8.06 -5.95 -11.60
CA ALA A 4 9.34 -5.48 -12.10
C ALA A 4 9.22 -4.60 -13.32
N GLU A 5 10.18 -3.70 -13.41
CA GLU A 5 10.47 -2.91 -14.60
C GLU A 5 11.84 -3.32 -15.14
N MET A 6 11.87 -3.54 -16.45
CA MET A 6 13.06 -4.00 -17.17
C MET A 6 13.40 -2.99 -18.26
N LEU A 7 14.68 -2.63 -18.37
CA LEU A 7 15.22 -2.02 -19.57
C LEU A 7 15.92 -3.09 -20.39
N LEU A 8 15.53 -3.20 -21.66
CA LEU A 8 16.14 -4.11 -22.62
C LEU A 8 17.18 -3.38 -23.46
N SER A 9 18.40 -3.92 -23.47
CA SER A 9 19.49 -3.55 -24.37
C SER A 9 19.86 -4.77 -25.21
N GLU A 10 19.79 -4.65 -26.54
CA GLU A 10 20.28 -5.68 -27.48
C GLU A 10 19.82 -7.11 -27.15
N HIS A 11 18.55 -7.26 -26.74
CA HIS A 11 17.89 -8.52 -26.38
C HIS A 11 18.12 -9.07 -24.96
N ASN A 12 18.91 -8.39 -24.12
CA ASN A 12 19.10 -8.73 -22.70
C ASN A 12 18.59 -7.63 -21.76
N ILE A 13 18.23 -8.00 -20.54
CA ILE A 13 17.81 -7.09 -19.48
C ILE A 13 19.09 -6.46 -18.89
N SER A 14 19.26 -5.15 -19.05
CA SER A 14 20.42 -4.40 -18.54
C SER A 14 20.16 -3.73 -17.19
N LEU A 15 18.89 -3.37 -16.92
CA LEU A 15 18.39 -2.88 -15.63
C LEU A 15 17.16 -3.68 -15.22
N LEU A 16 17.16 -4.16 -13.97
CA LEU A 16 16.01 -4.81 -13.35
C LEU A 16 15.66 -4.03 -12.08
N THR A 17 14.47 -3.43 -12.07
CA THR A 17 13.93 -2.78 -10.86
C THR A 17 12.82 -3.66 -10.31
N MET A 18 12.95 -4.12 -9.08
CA MET A 18 11.89 -4.82 -8.34
C MET A 18 11.22 -3.86 -7.39
N ILE A 19 9.90 -3.70 -7.52
CA ILE A 19 9.14 -2.71 -6.77
C ILE A 19 8.06 -3.42 -5.95
N GLY A 20 7.98 -3.11 -4.66
CA GLY A 20 6.90 -3.56 -3.78
C GLY A 20 5.56 -2.85 -3.97
N GLN A 21 5.20 -2.41 -5.19
CA GLN A 21 4.03 -1.54 -5.48
C GLN A 21 3.20 -2.01 -6.69
N PRO A 22 1.95 -1.53 -6.84
CA PRO A 22 1.29 -1.36 -8.13
C PRO A 22 1.65 0.01 -8.73
N THR A 23 2.56 0.02 -9.73
CA THR A 23 2.90 1.10 -10.68
C THR A 23 3.10 2.52 -10.13
N CYS A 24 4.36 2.95 -10.04
CA CYS A 24 4.74 4.36 -10.21
C CYS A 24 5.97 4.42 -11.14
N ASN A 25 5.85 5.19 -12.22
CA ASN A 25 6.95 5.48 -13.13
C ASN A 25 7.99 6.36 -12.42
N LEU A 26 9.05 5.75 -11.88
CA LEU A 26 10.24 6.46 -11.40
C LEU A 26 11.36 6.30 -12.42
N MET A 27 11.76 7.40 -13.07
CA MET A 27 12.99 7.44 -13.87
C MET A 27 14.19 7.55 -12.92
N TYR A 28 15.10 6.58 -12.98
CA TYR A 28 16.39 6.66 -12.32
C TYR A 28 17.44 7.03 -13.39
N PRO A 29 18.12 8.20 -13.28
CA PRO A 29 19.21 8.51 -14.19
C PRO A 29 20.39 7.57 -13.93
N CYS A 30 20.90 6.94 -14.99
CA CYS A 30 22.16 6.20 -14.97
C CYS A 30 23.32 7.20 -15.05
N GLY A 31 23.56 7.94 -13.98
CA GLY A 31 24.75 8.79 -13.86
C GLY A 31 26.01 7.95 -13.61
N ARG A 32 27.17 8.43 -14.06
CA ARG A 32 28.49 7.84 -13.73
C ARG A 32 28.77 7.91 -12.23
N LEU A 33 28.26 6.94 -11.48
CA LEU A 33 28.86 6.50 -10.22
C LEU A 33 29.80 5.37 -10.60
N GLU A 34 31.09 5.68 -10.71
CA GLU A 34 32.12 4.68 -11.01
C GLU A 34 32.25 3.73 -9.81
N ASN A 35 31.91 2.46 -10.02
CA ASN A 35 32.31 1.29 -9.24
C ASN A 35 31.73 1.04 -7.83
N GLU A 36 30.57 1.59 -7.46
CA GLU A 36 30.06 1.44 -6.08
C GLU A 36 28.65 0.85 -5.99
N GLU A 37 28.48 -0.17 -5.14
CA GLU A 37 27.16 -0.67 -4.70
C GLU A 37 26.67 0.17 -3.52
N VAL A 38 25.37 0.49 -3.49
CA VAL A 38 24.83 1.48 -2.54
C VAL A 38 23.49 1.04 -1.96
N ALA A 39 23.43 0.88 -0.64
CA ALA A 39 22.19 0.79 0.11
C ALA A 39 21.87 2.18 0.67
N ILE A 40 20.71 2.76 0.32
CA ILE A 40 20.33 4.12 0.72
C ILE A 40 19.07 4.08 1.58
N ARG A 41 19.19 4.57 2.81
CA ARG A 41 18.03 4.92 3.66
C ARG A 41 17.55 6.31 3.25
N ARG A 42 16.47 6.41 2.46
CA ARG A 42 16.07 7.65 1.76
C ARG A 42 15.37 8.66 2.68
N VAL A 43 15.69 9.94 2.45
CA VAL A 43 14.74 11.06 2.46
C VAL A 43 14.52 11.46 0.97
N LYS A 44 13.27 11.68 0.55
CA LYS A 44 12.80 11.91 -0.85
C LYS A 44 13.85 12.46 -1.87
N PRO A 45 13.93 11.92 -3.10
CA PRO A 45 14.91 12.38 -4.09
C PRO A 45 14.53 13.74 -4.72
N ARG A 46 15.51 14.66 -4.75
CA ARG A 46 15.64 15.73 -5.76
C ARG A 46 16.56 15.20 -6.86
N VAL A 47 16.21 15.38 -8.14
CA VAL A 47 17.04 14.93 -9.28
C VAL A 47 17.58 16.14 -10.06
N LEU A 48 18.89 16.16 -10.25
CA LEU A 48 19.66 17.01 -11.17
C LEU A 48 19.90 16.23 -12.49
N VAL A 49 19.91 16.93 -13.63
CA VAL A 49 19.95 16.36 -14.99
C VAL A 49 21.32 16.61 -15.64
N GLY A 50 21.86 15.60 -16.36
CA GLY A 50 23.01 15.73 -17.27
C GLY A 50 23.01 14.63 -18.35
N GLU A 51 23.31 14.99 -19.60
CA GLU A 51 23.20 14.19 -20.84
C GLU A 51 24.46 13.36 -21.20
N LEU A 52 24.30 12.30 -22.04
CA LEU A 52 25.22 11.66 -23.05
C LEU A 52 24.78 10.19 -23.30
N GLY A 53 24.99 9.44 -24.41
CA GLY A 53 25.75 9.52 -25.68
C GLY A 53 25.71 8.12 -26.39
N GLN A 54 26.01 8.04 -27.70
CA GLN A 54 25.70 6.93 -28.66
C GLN A 54 26.64 5.69 -28.69
N ALA A 55 26.15 4.52 -29.17
CA ALA A 55 26.90 3.44 -29.87
C ALA A 55 25.96 2.43 -30.62
N SER A 56 26.50 1.57 -31.50
CA SER A 56 25.85 1.10 -32.75
C SER A 56 25.88 -0.42 -33.10
N SER A 57 24.76 -0.92 -33.68
CA SER A 57 24.62 -1.86 -34.84
C SER A 57 24.45 -3.40 -34.64
N PRO A 58 23.88 -4.18 -35.60
CA PRO A 58 22.68 -5.02 -35.38
C PRO A 58 22.76 -6.50 -35.82
N SER A 59 21.85 -7.36 -35.33
CA SER A 59 21.05 -8.28 -36.18
C SER A 59 19.91 -8.99 -35.41
N SER A 60 18.69 -8.74 -35.89
CA SER A 60 17.39 -9.32 -35.50
C SER A 60 17.25 -10.73 -36.10
N TRP A 61 16.36 -11.65 -35.68
CA TRP A 61 15.01 -11.74 -36.28
C TRP A 61 14.04 -12.68 -35.51
N THR A 62 14.50 -13.39 -34.46
CA THR A 62 13.71 -14.49 -33.83
C THR A 62 12.80 -14.03 -32.67
N LEU A 63 13.10 -12.90 -32.03
CA LEU A 63 12.41 -12.37 -30.82
C LEU A 63 11.11 -11.61 -31.10
N MET A 64 10.88 -11.17 -32.34
CA MET A 64 9.66 -10.42 -32.69
C MET A 64 8.38 -11.28 -32.65
N ASN A 65 8.49 -12.60 -32.82
CA ASN A 65 7.34 -13.50 -32.79
C ASN A 65 6.89 -13.85 -31.36
N PHE A 66 7.80 -13.82 -30.37
CA PHE A 66 7.46 -14.05 -28.96
C PHE A 66 6.60 -12.91 -28.39
N MET A 67 6.93 -11.66 -28.72
CA MET A 67 6.21 -10.47 -28.23
C MET A 67 4.85 -10.20 -28.92
N ARG A 68 4.56 -10.85 -30.05
CA ARG A 68 3.27 -10.72 -30.75
C ARG A 68 2.15 -11.57 -30.14
N SER A 69 2.45 -12.59 -29.35
CA SER A 69 1.46 -13.59 -28.93
C SER A 69 0.55 -13.18 -27.78
N ARG A 70 0.83 -12.09 -27.04
CA ARG A 70 -0.02 -11.61 -25.93
C ARG A 70 0.07 -10.09 -25.77
N ARG A 71 -0.88 -9.35 -26.35
CA ARG A 71 -1.24 -7.91 -26.12
C ARG A 71 -0.23 -7.07 -25.30
N LEU A 72 1.01 -6.94 -25.78
CA LEU A 72 2.08 -6.14 -25.19
C LEU A 72 2.51 -4.99 -26.10
N VAL A 73 1.74 -4.74 -27.16
CA VAL A 73 2.10 -3.81 -28.23
C VAL A 73 0.87 -3.01 -28.65
N ASP A 74 0.50 -2.01 -27.86
CA ASP A 74 -0.32 -0.89 -28.33
C ASP A 74 0.50 0.40 -28.17
N SER A 75 1.38 0.65 -29.15
CA SER A 75 1.91 1.96 -29.59
C SER A 75 3.18 1.75 -30.43
N LEU A 76 3.04 1.09 -31.58
CA LEU A 76 4.09 1.11 -32.60
C LEU A 76 3.97 2.41 -33.39
N SER A 77 4.74 3.43 -33.02
CA SER A 77 5.13 4.48 -33.98
C SER A 77 6.60 4.32 -34.32
N THR A 78 6.87 4.07 -35.60
CA THR A 78 8.18 3.83 -36.17
C THR A 78 8.86 5.17 -36.47
N SER A 79 9.71 5.66 -35.55
CA SER A 79 10.69 6.69 -35.90
C SER A 79 12.02 6.03 -36.28
N LYS A 80 12.43 6.23 -37.53
CA LYS A 80 13.66 5.71 -38.15
C LYS A 80 14.92 5.99 -37.30
N GLY A 81 15.71 4.95 -37.02
CA GLY A 81 17.17 5.07 -36.86
C GLY A 81 17.80 5.24 -35.47
N ARG A 82 17.11 4.98 -34.35
CA ARG A 82 17.75 4.95 -33.01
C ARG A 82 17.69 3.57 -32.37
N PRO A 83 18.72 3.10 -31.63
CA PRO A 83 18.56 1.94 -30.75
C PRO A 83 17.50 2.29 -29.70
N THR A 84 16.34 1.67 -29.82
CA THR A 84 15.25 1.90 -28.86
C THR A 84 15.57 1.12 -27.60
N GLU A 85 16.01 1.79 -26.53
CA GLU A 85 15.83 1.24 -25.18
C GLU A 85 14.35 0.96 -25.00
N ARG A 86 14.00 -0.30 -24.70
CA ARG A 86 12.62 -0.72 -24.53
C ARG A 86 12.36 -0.96 -23.06
N ARG A 87 11.45 -0.16 -22.50
CA ARG A 87 10.96 -0.35 -21.13
C ARG A 87 9.79 -1.33 -21.15
N VAL A 88 9.89 -2.35 -20.32
CA VAL A 88 8.82 -3.34 -20.14
C VAL A 88 8.47 -3.40 -18.67
N THR A 89 7.22 -3.12 -18.35
CA THR A 89 6.66 -3.33 -17.00
C THR A 89 5.86 -4.61 -17.01
N CYS A 90 6.20 -5.57 -16.14
CA CYS A 90 5.48 -6.83 -16.05
C CYS A 90 5.28 -7.29 -14.60
N ARG A 91 4.27 -8.14 -14.39
CA ARG A 91 4.10 -8.86 -13.13
C ARG A 91 5.13 -9.98 -13.07
N LEU A 92 5.87 -10.06 -11.97
CA LEU A 92 6.94 -11.05 -11.88
C LEU A 92 6.40 -12.48 -11.64
N GLU A 93 5.23 -12.61 -11.01
CA GLU A 93 4.48 -13.88 -10.91
C GLU A 93 4.28 -14.52 -12.28
N ALA A 94 4.07 -13.75 -13.35
CA ALA A 94 3.94 -14.30 -14.69
C ALA A 94 5.22 -15.02 -15.15
N HIS A 95 6.40 -14.64 -14.65
CA HIS A 95 7.68 -15.28 -14.98
C HIS A 95 8.03 -16.39 -13.98
N LEU A 96 7.70 -16.22 -12.69
CA LEU A 96 7.93 -17.23 -11.64
C LEU A 96 7.01 -18.46 -11.78
N THR A 97 5.74 -18.27 -12.18
CA THR A 97 4.82 -19.41 -12.43
C THR A 97 5.20 -20.16 -13.70
N LEU A 98 5.78 -19.47 -14.69
CA LEU A 98 6.33 -20.08 -15.90
C LEU A 98 7.69 -20.77 -15.66
N ALA A 99 8.37 -20.50 -14.54
CA ALA A 99 9.64 -21.12 -14.15
C ALA A 99 9.47 -22.58 -13.66
N ARG A 100 8.24 -23.12 -13.62
CA ARG A 100 8.02 -24.49 -13.16
C ARG A 100 8.13 -25.55 -14.24
N ASP A 101 7.94 -25.26 -15.53
CA ASP A 101 7.99 -26.33 -16.56
C ASP A 101 8.79 -26.03 -17.85
N GLU A 102 9.01 -24.78 -18.31
CA GLU A 102 9.80 -24.55 -19.56
C GLU A 102 10.65 -23.25 -19.60
N MET A 103 10.36 -22.21 -18.79
CA MET A 103 11.04 -20.90 -18.90
C MET A 103 12.29 -20.72 -18.03
N THR A 104 12.63 -21.68 -17.17
CA THR A 104 13.81 -21.65 -16.28
C THR A 104 15.13 -21.57 -17.06
N TYR A 105 15.16 -22.04 -18.31
CA TYR A 105 16.34 -21.97 -19.18
C TYR A 105 16.53 -20.61 -19.83
N LEU A 106 15.46 -19.87 -20.11
CA LEU A 106 15.53 -18.60 -20.83
C LEU A 106 15.77 -17.41 -19.91
N PHE A 107 15.25 -17.44 -18.68
CA PHE A 107 15.39 -16.32 -17.75
C PHE A 107 16.86 -15.98 -17.42
N PRO A 108 17.74 -16.94 -17.08
CA PRO A 108 19.18 -16.69 -16.87
C PRO A 108 19.85 -16.09 -18.12
N THR A 109 19.49 -16.54 -19.32
CA THR A 109 20.01 -15.99 -20.58
C THR A 109 19.57 -14.54 -20.78
N LEU A 110 18.31 -14.23 -20.49
CA LEU A 110 17.77 -12.86 -20.60
C LEU A 110 18.44 -11.88 -19.64
N VAL A 111 18.81 -12.33 -18.43
CA VAL A 111 19.46 -11.49 -17.41
C VAL A 111 20.98 -11.60 -17.40
N GLN A 112 21.58 -12.34 -18.34
CA GLN A 112 23.03 -12.63 -18.34
C GLN A 112 23.89 -11.35 -18.39
N ASN A 113 23.40 -10.30 -19.05
CA ASN A 113 24.06 -9.00 -19.17
C ASN A 113 23.49 -7.94 -18.21
N LEU A 114 22.82 -8.35 -17.13
CA LEU A 114 22.26 -7.42 -16.15
C LEU A 114 23.38 -6.62 -15.48
N GLN A 115 23.36 -5.31 -15.67
CA GLN A 115 24.35 -4.41 -15.09
C GLN A 115 23.91 -3.84 -13.75
N THR A 116 22.61 -3.58 -13.58
CA THR A 116 22.07 -2.95 -12.36
C THR A 116 20.79 -3.64 -11.88
N LEU A 117 20.74 -3.95 -10.59
CA LEU A 117 19.56 -4.37 -9.85
C LEU A 117 19.13 -3.24 -8.90
N VAL A 118 17.88 -2.83 -8.96
CA VAL A 118 17.29 -1.88 -8.02
C VAL A 118 16.20 -2.57 -7.22
N LEU A 119 16.32 -2.56 -5.88
CA LEU A 119 15.31 -3.02 -4.94
C LEU A 119 14.67 -1.80 -4.28
N ASP A 120 13.49 -1.40 -4.76
CA ASP A 120 12.78 -0.22 -4.26
C ASP A 120 11.67 -0.63 -3.27
N GLU A 121 11.51 0.15 -2.20
CA GLU A 121 10.63 -0.18 -1.06
C GLU A 121 10.95 -1.59 -0.51
N ALA A 122 12.22 -1.86 -0.23
CA ALA A 122 12.68 -3.20 0.11
C ALA A 122 12.02 -3.79 1.36
N ASP A 123 11.75 -2.97 2.39
CA ASP A 123 10.94 -3.38 3.54
C ASP A 123 9.53 -3.87 3.14
N ARG A 124 8.95 -3.30 2.06
CA ARG A 124 7.64 -3.73 1.55
C ARG A 124 7.71 -5.13 0.96
N LEU A 125 8.69 -5.34 0.08
CA LEU A 125 8.90 -6.62 -0.61
C LEU A 125 8.88 -7.75 0.42
N LEU A 126 9.53 -7.51 1.56
CA LEU A 126 9.65 -8.48 2.64
C LEU A 126 8.41 -8.59 3.51
N SER A 127 7.79 -7.46 3.88
CA SER A 127 6.54 -7.47 4.64
C SER A 127 5.39 -8.19 3.92
N LEU A 128 5.43 -8.26 2.59
CA LEU A 128 4.46 -8.98 1.77
C LEU A 128 4.73 -10.49 1.66
N GLY A 129 5.79 -10.97 2.31
CA GLY A 129 6.19 -12.37 2.25
C GLY A 129 7.00 -12.73 1.02
N PHE A 130 7.38 -11.78 0.15
CA PHE A 130 8.14 -12.07 -1.08
C PHE A 130 9.62 -12.36 -0.85
N LEU A 131 10.06 -12.55 0.40
CA LEU A 131 11.46 -12.85 0.70
C LEU A 131 11.97 -14.10 -0.05
N PRO A 132 11.23 -15.23 -0.07
CA PRO A 132 11.64 -16.42 -0.82
C PRO A 132 11.76 -16.14 -2.32
N GLU A 133 10.77 -15.48 -2.92
CA GLU A 133 10.72 -15.17 -4.34
C GLU A 133 11.85 -14.20 -4.72
N VAL A 134 12.09 -13.15 -3.92
CA VAL A 134 13.22 -12.22 -4.11
C VAL A 134 14.55 -12.97 -4.06
N LYS A 135 14.74 -13.87 -3.08
CA LYS A 135 15.94 -14.69 -2.97
C LYS A 135 16.13 -15.60 -4.18
N GLU A 136 15.05 -16.21 -4.66
CA GLU A 136 15.04 -17.06 -5.84
C GLU A 136 15.42 -16.28 -7.10
N ILE A 137 14.81 -15.12 -7.34
CA ILE A 137 15.13 -14.26 -8.49
C ILE A 137 16.60 -13.85 -8.45
N VAL A 138 17.06 -13.34 -7.31
CA VAL A 138 18.46 -12.91 -7.10
C VAL A 138 19.44 -14.05 -7.38
N SER A 139 19.06 -15.30 -7.11
CA SER A 139 19.89 -16.48 -7.39
C SER A 139 20.12 -16.74 -8.88
N TYR A 140 19.20 -16.29 -9.74
CA TYR A 140 19.34 -16.40 -11.20
C TYR A 140 20.11 -15.21 -11.82
N LEU A 141 20.37 -14.14 -11.06
CA LEU A 141 21.02 -12.93 -11.59
C LEU A 141 22.55 -13.08 -11.61
N PRO A 142 23.25 -12.50 -12.61
CA PRO A 142 24.70 -12.54 -12.67
C PRO A 142 25.32 -11.85 -11.46
N THR A 143 26.36 -12.45 -10.86
CA THR A 143 27.08 -11.88 -9.71
C THR A 143 27.83 -10.58 -10.06
N GLN A 144 28.15 -10.40 -11.34
CA GLN A 144 28.77 -9.19 -11.89
C GLN A 144 27.75 -8.11 -12.25
N ARG A 145 27.19 -7.47 -11.22
CA ARG A 145 26.19 -6.38 -11.34
C ARG A 145 26.36 -5.37 -10.20
N ARG A 146 25.76 -4.19 -10.34
CA ARG A 146 25.56 -3.22 -9.24
C ARG A 146 24.20 -3.47 -8.61
N THR A 147 24.13 -3.44 -7.29
CA THR A 147 22.85 -3.49 -6.57
C THR A 147 22.62 -2.18 -5.84
N MET A 148 21.43 -1.62 -6.00
CA MET A 148 20.94 -0.47 -5.24
C MET A 148 19.70 -0.86 -4.47
N LEU A 149 19.71 -0.63 -3.16
CA LEU A 149 18.55 -0.89 -2.30
C LEU A 149 18.05 0.42 -1.69
N PHE A 150 16.75 0.65 -1.80
CA PHE A 150 16.08 1.82 -1.27
C PHE A 150 14.98 1.40 -0.30
N SER A 151 15.02 1.95 0.90
CA SER A 151 13.97 1.74 1.89
C SER A 151 13.85 2.93 2.83
N ALA A 152 12.63 3.21 3.31
CA ALA A 152 12.40 4.19 4.37
C ALA A 152 12.75 3.60 5.75
N THR A 153 12.67 2.28 5.90
CA THR A 153 12.93 1.55 7.14
C THR A 153 13.92 0.41 6.89
N MET A 154 14.78 0.11 7.87
CA MET A 154 15.81 -0.93 7.74
C MET A 154 15.71 -1.94 8.90
N PRO A 155 14.65 -2.77 8.96
CA PRO A 155 14.60 -3.89 9.90
C PRO A 155 15.61 -4.98 9.52
N GLU A 156 15.95 -5.89 10.45
CA GLU A 156 16.90 -6.99 10.22
C GLU A 156 16.55 -7.84 8.98
N SER A 157 15.27 -8.06 8.71
CA SER A 157 14.82 -8.79 7.52
C SER A 157 15.26 -8.12 6.22
N VAL A 158 15.33 -6.79 6.16
CA VAL A 158 15.88 -6.05 5.01
C VAL A 158 17.39 -6.25 4.91
N MET A 159 18.09 -6.27 6.04
CA MET A 159 19.53 -6.54 6.07
C MET A 159 19.87 -7.96 5.58
N ASP A 160 19.00 -8.94 5.81
CA ASP A 160 19.13 -10.28 5.24
C ASP A 160 19.04 -10.30 3.71
N VAL A 161 18.27 -9.39 3.10
CA VAL A 161 18.25 -9.23 1.64
C VAL A 161 19.51 -8.54 1.17
N VAL A 162 19.92 -7.47 1.86
CA VAL A 162 21.15 -6.73 1.55
C VAL A 162 22.34 -7.70 1.48
N SER A 163 22.49 -8.57 2.47
CA SER A 163 23.61 -9.53 2.51
C SER A 163 23.64 -10.54 1.35
N LYS A 164 22.49 -10.82 0.72
CA LYS A 164 22.39 -11.75 -0.42
C LYS A 164 22.36 -11.07 -1.78
N ALA A 165 21.77 -9.89 -1.86
CA ALA A 165 21.56 -9.16 -3.10
C ALA A 165 22.74 -8.23 -3.43
N CYS A 166 23.40 -7.69 -2.41
CA CYS A 166 24.61 -6.88 -2.53
C CYS A 166 25.85 -7.74 -2.24
N ARG A 167 27.00 -7.31 -2.75
CA ARG A 167 28.31 -7.85 -2.39
C ARG A 167 28.71 -7.38 -1.00
N GLY A 168 29.68 -8.07 -0.40
CA GLY A 168 30.16 -7.79 0.95
C GLY A 168 30.77 -6.39 1.18
N ASN A 169 31.01 -5.61 0.12
CA ASN A 169 31.62 -4.26 0.19
C ASN A 169 30.66 -3.13 -0.22
N TYR A 170 29.37 -3.25 0.08
CA TYR A 170 28.37 -2.21 -0.21
C TYR A 170 28.58 -0.96 0.66
N ARG A 171 28.24 0.21 0.10
CA ARG A 171 28.15 1.46 0.87
C ARG A 171 26.77 1.58 1.48
N TYR A 172 26.71 1.79 2.80
CA TYR A 172 25.49 2.15 3.49
C TYR A 172 25.42 3.67 3.63
N ILE A 173 24.44 4.29 2.97
CA ILE A 173 24.19 5.73 3.03
C ILE A 173 22.93 5.94 3.87
N ASP A 174 23.12 6.47 5.08
CA ASP A 174 22.03 6.87 5.95
C ASP A 174 21.73 8.36 5.79
N CYS A 175 20.60 8.71 5.18
CA CYS A 175 20.16 10.11 5.06
C CYS A 175 19.31 10.58 6.25
N ILE A 176 19.06 9.72 7.23
CA ILE A 176 18.30 9.99 8.45
C ILE A 176 19.28 10.28 9.60
N GLY A 177 20.42 9.59 9.66
CA GLY A 177 21.41 9.77 10.74
C GLY A 177 20.97 9.08 12.04
N GLU A 178 21.91 8.85 12.97
CA GLU A 178 21.68 8.03 14.17
C GLU A 178 20.66 8.64 15.16
N GLU A 179 20.48 9.97 15.14
CA GLU A 179 19.60 10.68 16.09
C GLU A 179 18.26 11.16 15.49
N SER A 180 18.02 10.97 14.19
CA SER A 180 16.81 11.53 13.58
C SER A 180 15.67 10.52 13.42
N GLN A 181 14.48 11.02 13.75
CA GLN A 181 13.23 10.27 13.73
C GLN A 181 12.94 9.74 12.32
N PRO A 182 12.42 8.51 12.15
CA PRO A 182 12.11 7.94 10.83
C PRO A 182 10.91 8.63 10.15
N THR A 183 10.28 9.60 10.81
CA THR A 183 9.24 10.47 10.24
C THR A 183 9.82 11.87 10.05
N ALA A 184 9.42 12.56 8.97
CA ALA A 184 9.91 13.91 8.71
C ALA A 184 9.53 14.86 9.87
N SER A 185 10.50 15.63 10.36
CA SER A 185 10.34 16.56 11.50
C SER A 185 9.28 17.65 11.27
N THR A 186 8.94 17.92 10.01
CA THR A 186 7.90 18.88 9.61
C THR A 186 6.47 18.33 9.70
N ILE A 187 6.30 17.04 10.01
CA ILE A 187 4.98 16.42 10.21
C ILE A 187 4.56 16.57 11.67
N GLN A 188 3.44 17.25 11.91
CA GLN A 188 2.78 17.26 13.20
C GLN A 188 1.92 16.01 13.35
N GLN A 189 2.36 15.08 14.19
CA GLN A 189 1.73 13.79 14.38
C GLN A 189 0.92 13.77 15.68
N SER A 190 -0.35 13.36 15.56
CA SER A 190 -1.19 13.17 16.73
C SER A 190 -2.04 11.91 16.64
N TYR A 191 -2.56 11.47 17.78
CA TYR A 191 -3.51 10.37 17.87
C TYR A 191 -4.71 10.75 18.72
N VAL A 192 -5.82 10.07 18.49
CA VAL A 192 -7.00 10.09 19.34
C VAL A 192 -7.46 8.66 19.59
N VAL A 193 -7.72 8.32 20.85
CA VAL A 193 -8.32 7.03 21.24
C VAL A 193 -9.74 7.31 21.69
N LEU A 194 -10.69 6.60 21.10
CA LEU A 194 -12.12 6.82 21.24
C LEU A 194 -12.84 5.50 21.45
N ASN A 195 -14.08 5.55 21.97
CA ASN A 195 -14.95 4.39 21.80
C ASN A 195 -15.21 4.19 20.31
N GLY A 196 -15.28 2.93 19.83
CA GLY A 196 -15.37 2.66 18.39
C GLY A 196 -16.56 3.35 17.71
N HIS A 197 -17.67 3.53 18.43
CA HIS A 197 -18.85 4.24 17.92
C HIS A 197 -18.63 5.75 17.68
N GLN A 198 -17.60 6.35 18.27
CA GLN A 198 -17.24 7.76 18.13
C GLN A 198 -16.23 8.02 16.99
N CYS A 199 -15.61 6.97 16.46
CA CYS A 199 -14.57 7.11 15.44
C CYS A 199 -15.08 7.82 14.17
N LEU A 200 -16.30 7.51 13.71
CA LEU A 200 -16.89 8.18 12.53
C LEU A 200 -17.05 9.69 12.74
N ALA A 201 -17.51 10.11 13.92
CA ALA A 201 -17.66 11.52 14.25
C ALA A 201 -16.31 12.24 14.22
N ALA A 202 -15.27 11.63 14.79
CA ALA A 202 -13.92 12.18 14.76
C ALA A 202 -13.37 12.29 13.34
N LEU A 203 -13.54 11.27 12.50
CA LEU A 203 -13.14 11.31 11.10
C LEU A 203 -13.83 12.47 10.36
N TYR A 204 -15.15 12.58 10.50
CA TYR A 204 -15.92 13.65 9.87
C TYR A 204 -15.47 15.03 10.35
N ASN A 205 -15.35 15.23 11.66
CA ASN A 205 -14.96 16.51 12.25
C ASN A 205 -13.54 16.93 11.84
N LEU A 206 -12.59 16.00 11.77
CA LEU A 206 -11.24 16.29 11.26
C LEU A 206 -11.26 16.75 9.80
N ILE A 207 -12.05 16.09 8.95
CA ILE A 207 -12.22 16.49 7.55
C ILE A 207 -12.86 17.88 7.45
N MET A 208 -13.93 18.13 8.21
CA MET A 208 -14.63 19.42 8.20
C MET A 208 -13.74 20.56 8.71
N ASN A 209 -12.97 20.33 9.77
CA ASN A 209 -12.06 21.33 10.33
C ASN A 209 -10.98 21.73 9.32
N GLU A 210 -10.40 20.77 8.61
CA GLU A 210 -9.40 21.02 7.57
C GLU A 210 -10.00 21.80 6.39
N MET A 211 -11.20 21.41 5.94
CA MET A 211 -11.92 22.13 4.88
C MET A 211 -12.34 23.54 5.28
N ALA A 212 -12.64 23.77 6.56
CA ALA A 212 -13.00 25.08 7.09
C ALA A 212 -11.78 26.00 7.27
N ALA A 213 -10.61 25.44 7.57
CA ALA A 213 -9.36 26.18 7.71
C ALA A 213 -8.90 26.79 6.38
N ASP A 214 -9.02 26.05 5.27
CA ASP A 214 -8.80 26.56 3.92
C ASP A 214 -9.75 25.89 2.94
N ARG A 215 -10.77 26.63 2.49
CA ARG A 215 -11.83 26.14 1.59
C ARG A 215 -11.31 25.65 0.23
N TYR A 216 -10.15 26.13 -0.23
CA TYR A 216 -9.64 25.84 -1.56
C TYR A 216 -8.25 25.18 -1.57
N GLY A 217 -7.53 25.20 -0.45
CA GLY A 217 -6.19 24.63 -0.30
C GLY A 217 -6.11 23.31 0.47
N TYR A 218 -7.22 22.70 0.87
CA TYR A 218 -7.21 21.43 1.60
C TYR A 218 -6.97 20.22 0.70
N LYS A 219 -6.09 19.30 1.09
CA LYS A 219 -5.92 18.02 0.37
C LYS A 219 -5.69 16.89 1.34
N ILE A 220 -6.72 16.08 1.53
CA ILE A 220 -6.84 15.12 2.64
C ILE A 220 -6.69 13.71 2.11
N LEU A 221 -5.86 12.92 2.77
CA LEU A 221 -5.71 11.49 2.48
C LEU A 221 -6.13 10.68 3.70
N VAL A 222 -7.15 9.83 3.53
CA VAL A 222 -7.67 8.96 4.60
C VAL A 222 -7.34 7.51 4.29
N PHE A 223 -6.64 6.87 5.21
CA PHE A 223 -6.32 5.44 5.14
C PHE A 223 -7.29 4.62 5.96
N PHE A 224 -7.78 3.52 5.38
CA PHE A 224 -8.59 2.51 6.06
C PHE A 224 -7.87 1.16 6.09
N ALA A 225 -8.17 0.36 7.12
CA ALA A 225 -7.58 -0.97 7.31
C ALA A 225 -7.82 -1.92 6.12
N THR A 226 -8.99 -1.87 5.49
CA THR A 226 -9.36 -2.80 4.40
C THR A 226 -9.94 -2.10 3.19
N ALA A 227 -9.85 -2.78 2.03
CA ALA A 227 -10.44 -2.31 0.78
C ALA A 227 -11.98 -2.21 0.86
N ARG A 228 -12.63 -3.17 1.53
CA ARG A 228 -14.09 -3.16 1.71
C ARG A 228 -14.55 -2.00 2.61
N MET A 229 -13.80 -1.74 3.69
CA MET A 229 -14.05 -0.58 4.55
C MET A 229 -13.87 0.74 3.80
N THR A 230 -12.84 0.83 2.96
CA THR A 230 -12.62 1.98 2.07
C THR A 230 -13.82 2.22 1.15
N THR A 231 -14.35 1.15 0.53
CA THR A 231 -15.53 1.24 -0.34
C THR A 231 -16.78 1.69 0.42
N PHE A 232 -17.05 1.08 1.57
CA PHE A 232 -18.20 1.46 2.40
C PHE A 232 -18.14 2.93 2.81
N MET A 233 -17.00 3.38 3.33
CA MET A 233 -16.83 4.78 3.75
C MET A 233 -16.91 5.75 2.57
N ALA A 234 -16.35 5.40 1.42
CA ALA A 234 -16.43 6.25 0.23
C ALA A 234 -17.86 6.39 -0.27
N GLN A 235 -18.66 5.32 -0.27
CA GLN A 235 -20.08 5.38 -0.62
C GLN A 235 -20.87 6.16 0.45
N PHE A 236 -20.66 5.89 1.73
CA PHE A 236 -21.34 6.58 2.84
C PHE A 236 -21.12 8.10 2.77
N PHE A 237 -19.87 8.54 2.60
CA PHE A 237 -19.54 9.97 2.52
C PHE A 237 -20.15 10.65 1.28
N ARG A 238 -20.18 9.98 0.12
CA ARG A 238 -20.80 10.54 -1.10
C ARG A 238 -22.33 10.62 -0.99
N GLU A 239 -22.96 9.54 -0.54
CA GLU A 239 -24.40 9.39 -0.59
C GLU A 239 -25.10 10.09 0.58
N GLN A 240 -24.56 9.97 1.79
CA GLN A 240 -25.21 10.44 3.01
C GLN A 240 -24.71 11.82 3.44
N LEU A 241 -23.40 12.07 3.32
CA LEU A 241 -22.78 13.33 3.72
C LEU A 241 -22.60 14.32 2.55
N ARG A 242 -22.86 13.87 1.31
CA ARG A 242 -22.72 14.68 0.09
C ARG A 242 -21.31 15.27 -0.10
N LEU A 243 -20.29 14.54 0.36
CA LEU A 243 -18.89 14.91 0.21
C LEU A 243 -18.26 14.18 -0.98
N GLY A 244 -17.65 14.94 -1.89
CA GLY A 244 -16.89 14.39 -3.00
C GLY A 244 -15.61 13.74 -2.52
N VAL A 245 -15.50 12.42 -2.67
CA VAL A 245 -14.30 11.66 -2.31
C VAL A 245 -13.78 10.85 -3.49
N TYR A 246 -12.46 10.87 -3.70
CA TYR A 246 -11.75 9.92 -4.54
C TYR A 246 -11.59 8.60 -3.78
N GLU A 247 -11.49 7.48 -4.49
CA GLU A 247 -11.42 6.16 -3.86
C GLU A 247 -10.42 5.25 -4.59
N ILE A 248 -9.42 4.75 -3.86
CA ILE A 248 -8.37 3.89 -4.41
C ILE A 248 -8.12 2.70 -3.47
N HIS A 249 -8.33 1.48 -3.96
CA HIS A 249 -7.97 0.25 -3.25
C HIS A 249 -7.77 -0.88 -4.26
N ARG A 250 -7.20 -2.01 -3.81
CA ARG A 250 -6.83 -3.14 -4.69
C ARG A 250 -7.99 -3.73 -5.51
N ARG A 251 -9.23 -3.56 -5.04
CA ARG A 251 -10.45 -4.09 -5.70
C ARG A 251 -11.03 -3.15 -6.76
N ARG A 252 -10.49 -1.94 -6.93
CA ARG A 252 -10.83 -1.08 -8.08
C ARG A 252 -10.05 -1.54 -9.31
N ASP A 253 -10.67 -1.42 -10.48
CA ASP A 253 -10.02 -1.73 -11.75
C ASP A 253 -8.72 -0.95 -11.94
N ALA A 254 -7.74 -1.58 -12.58
CA ALA A 254 -6.40 -0.97 -12.72
C ALA A 254 -6.46 0.40 -13.40
N ASP A 255 -7.22 0.52 -14.49
CA ASP A 255 -7.37 1.76 -15.25
C ASP A 255 -8.11 2.82 -14.42
N ALA A 256 -9.13 2.42 -13.66
CA ALA A 256 -9.85 3.31 -12.76
C ALA A 256 -8.95 3.84 -11.64
N ARG A 257 -8.05 3.01 -11.09
CA ARG A 257 -7.06 3.45 -10.09
C ARG A 257 -6.09 4.48 -10.68
N ILE A 258 -5.54 4.22 -11.86
CA ILE A 258 -4.61 5.13 -12.55
C ILE A 258 -5.30 6.48 -12.83
N ALA A 259 -6.51 6.44 -13.39
CA ALA A 259 -7.27 7.66 -13.67
C ALA A 259 -7.60 8.46 -12.39
N THR A 260 -7.99 7.77 -11.31
CA THR A 260 -8.30 8.41 -10.02
C THR A 260 -7.06 9.01 -9.36
N GLN A 261 -5.94 8.29 -9.45
CA GLN A 261 -4.64 8.73 -8.97
C GLN A 261 -4.20 10.02 -9.66
N GLU A 262 -4.22 10.07 -10.99
CA GLU A 262 -3.81 11.27 -11.73
C GLU A 262 -4.74 12.45 -11.43
N ARG A 263 -6.06 12.22 -11.40
CA ARG A 263 -7.04 13.26 -11.02
C ARG A 263 -6.77 13.82 -9.63
N PHE A 264 -6.51 12.96 -8.63
CA PHE A 264 -6.22 13.44 -7.28
C PHE A 264 -4.85 14.12 -7.20
N LYS A 265 -3.87 13.67 -7.97
CA LYS A 265 -2.55 14.31 -8.05
C LYS A 265 -2.66 15.74 -8.57
N GLU A 266 -3.44 15.96 -9.62
CA GLU A 266 -3.69 17.27 -10.25
C GLU A 266 -4.66 18.16 -9.47
N ALA A 267 -5.55 17.57 -8.65
CA ALA A 267 -6.51 18.33 -7.87
C ALA A 267 -5.83 19.32 -6.90
N GLN A 268 -6.31 20.56 -6.89
CA GLN A 268 -5.90 21.58 -5.92
C GLN A 268 -6.40 21.23 -4.52
N SER A 269 -7.68 20.83 -4.43
CA SER A 269 -8.28 20.32 -3.21
C SER A 269 -9.01 19.00 -3.41
N GLY A 270 -9.18 18.25 -2.33
CA GLY A 270 -9.97 17.02 -2.38
C GLY A 270 -9.69 16.06 -1.24
N ILE A 271 -10.51 15.02 -1.18
CA ILE A 271 -10.44 13.96 -0.18
C ILE A 271 -10.20 12.63 -0.91
N LEU A 272 -9.10 11.95 -0.63
CA LEU A 272 -8.82 10.61 -1.15
C LEU A 272 -8.99 9.58 -0.03
N PHE A 273 -9.90 8.64 -0.22
CA PHE A 273 -10.07 7.47 0.62
C PHE A 273 -9.31 6.29 0.02
N SER A 274 -8.43 5.68 0.80
CA SER A 274 -7.55 4.63 0.31
C SER A 274 -7.33 3.52 1.33
N SER A 275 -7.12 2.30 0.84
CA SER A 275 -6.44 1.26 1.63
C SER A 275 -4.91 1.46 1.53
N ASP A 276 -4.12 0.49 2.01
CA ASP A 276 -2.64 0.55 1.97
C ASP A 276 -2.02 0.57 0.56
N VAL A 277 -2.82 0.53 -0.52
CA VAL A 277 -2.31 0.65 -1.89
C VAL A 277 -1.69 2.03 -2.17
N SER A 278 -2.12 3.07 -1.46
CA SER A 278 -1.56 4.42 -1.61
C SER A 278 -0.52 4.79 -0.55
N ALA A 279 -0.19 3.87 0.37
CA ALA A 279 0.66 4.19 1.52
C ALA A 279 2.13 4.39 1.12
N ARG A 280 2.59 3.81 0.01
CA ARG A 280 4.00 3.75 -0.41
C ARG A 280 4.12 4.18 -1.88
N GLY A 281 5.29 4.62 -2.33
CA GLY A 281 5.53 4.96 -3.77
C GLY A 281 4.75 6.12 -4.41
N MET A 282 3.54 6.43 -3.95
CA MET A 282 2.64 7.43 -4.55
C MET A 282 3.04 8.85 -4.17
N ASP A 283 3.15 9.75 -5.14
CA ASP A 283 3.42 11.17 -4.91
C ASP A 283 2.22 12.04 -5.21
N TYR A 284 1.48 12.36 -4.15
CA TYR A 284 0.43 13.37 -4.16
C TYR A 284 1.02 14.69 -3.65
N PRO A 285 1.18 15.71 -4.50
CA PRO A 285 1.70 16.99 -4.05
C PRO A 285 0.68 17.67 -3.14
N ASN A 286 1.20 18.42 -2.16
CA ASN A 286 0.43 19.32 -1.29
C ASN A 286 -0.66 18.66 -0.43
N VAL A 287 -0.51 17.38 -0.06
CA VAL A 287 -1.38 16.76 0.95
C VAL A 287 -1.21 17.52 2.27
N THR A 288 -2.27 18.15 2.76
CA THR A 288 -2.26 18.97 3.99
C THR A 288 -2.50 18.13 5.24
N LEU A 289 -3.33 17.08 5.11
CA LEU A 289 -3.74 16.23 6.22
C LEU A 289 -3.76 14.75 5.81
N VAL A 290 -3.11 13.91 6.61
CA VAL A 290 -3.22 12.45 6.54
C VAL A 290 -4.02 11.95 7.74
N LEU A 291 -5.11 11.24 7.48
CA LEU A 291 -5.92 10.58 8.50
C LEU A 291 -5.75 9.07 8.39
N GLN A 292 -5.61 8.40 9.52
CA GLN A 292 -5.60 6.93 9.58
C GLN A 292 -6.77 6.48 10.44
N PHE A 293 -7.74 5.82 9.81
CA PHE A 293 -8.94 5.32 10.46
C PHE A 293 -8.75 3.85 10.85
N GLY A 294 -8.46 3.63 12.14
CA GLY A 294 -8.04 2.35 12.69
C GLY A 294 -6.52 2.14 12.63
N ALA A 295 -6.05 1.19 13.41
CA ALA A 295 -4.63 0.86 13.48
C ALA A 295 -4.11 0.31 12.13
N PRO A 296 -2.94 0.77 11.64
CA PRO A 296 -2.28 0.11 10.53
C PRO A 296 -1.76 -1.29 10.96
N ALA A 297 -1.54 -2.16 9.98
CA ALA A 297 -1.08 -3.53 10.26
C ALA A 297 0.31 -3.60 10.91
N THR A 298 1.17 -2.61 10.69
CA THR A 298 2.52 -2.54 11.29
C THR A 298 2.94 -1.10 11.54
N ARG A 299 3.98 -0.92 12.36
CA ARG A 299 4.66 0.36 12.61
C ARG A 299 5.20 0.98 11.32
N GLU A 300 5.79 0.19 10.43
CA GLU A 300 6.33 0.67 9.15
C GLU A 300 5.20 1.23 8.29
N MET A 301 4.04 0.56 8.27
CA MET A 301 2.89 1.04 7.53
C MET A 301 2.39 2.40 8.05
N TYR A 302 2.41 2.62 9.38
CA TYR A 302 2.15 3.95 9.95
C TYR A 302 3.11 5.00 9.38
N ILE A 303 4.42 4.75 9.40
CA ILE A 303 5.45 5.69 8.90
C ILE A 303 5.21 6.03 7.42
N HIS A 304 4.91 5.03 6.61
CA HIS A 304 4.67 5.20 5.18
C HIS A 304 3.42 6.05 4.88
N ARG A 305 2.35 5.82 5.64
CA ARG A 305 1.11 6.59 5.56
C ARG A 305 1.34 8.05 5.94
N VAL A 306 1.98 8.34 7.09
CA VAL A 306 2.24 9.74 7.49
C VAL A 306 3.20 10.44 6.53
N GLY A 307 4.13 9.71 5.91
CA GLY A 307 5.02 10.23 4.86
C GLY A 307 4.34 10.64 3.55
N ARG A 308 3.00 10.57 3.46
CA ARG A 308 2.24 11.13 2.32
C ARG A 308 2.03 12.64 2.41
N THR A 309 2.16 13.24 3.58
CA THR A 309 2.17 14.71 3.76
C THR A 309 3.60 15.23 3.96
N ALA A 310 3.74 16.55 4.20
CA ALA A 310 4.99 17.25 4.45
C ALA A 310 6.09 17.00 3.39
N ARG A 311 5.67 16.98 2.12
CA ARG A 311 6.54 16.68 0.98
C ARG A 311 7.16 17.98 0.44
N ALA A 312 8.36 17.89 -0.13
CA ALA A 312 9.06 19.00 -0.76
C ALA A 312 9.25 20.23 0.16
N GLY A 313 9.56 20.01 1.44
CA GLY A 313 9.84 21.07 2.41
C GLY A 313 8.60 21.73 3.04
N LYS A 314 7.40 21.24 2.72
CA LYS A 314 6.16 21.71 3.36
C LYS A 314 5.95 21.04 4.73
N SER A 315 5.14 21.68 5.58
CA SER A 315 4.58 21.06 6.78
C SER A 315 3.33 20.26 6.44
N GLY A 316 2.89 19.44 7.39
CA GLY A 316 1.71 18.59 7.23
C GLY A 316 1.23 18.05 8.55
N HIS A 317 -0.06 17.71 8.62
CA HIS A 317 -0.66 17.09 9.80
C HIS A 317 -0.94 15.61 9.54
N ALA A 318 -0.72 14.78 10.56
CA ALA A 318 -1.12 13.39 10.54
C ALA A 318 -1.88 13.04 11.82
N VAL A 319 -3.07 12.44 11.69
CA VAL A 319 -3.89 12.04 12.83
C VAL A 319 -4.23 10.56 12.73
N LEU A 320 -3.89 9.81 13.77
CA LEU A 320 -4.26 8.41 13.97
C LEU A 320 -5.52 8.32 14.83
N ILE A 321 -6.60 7.78 14.28
CA ILE A 321 -7.88 7.58 14.97
C ILE A 321 -7.97 6.11 15.36
N LEU A 322 -7.96 5.83 16.66
CA LEU A 322 -8.03 4.47 17.21
C LEU A 322 -9.32 4.29 18.01
N GLY A 323 -9.93 3.11 17.86
CA GLY A 323 -10.84 2.58 18.86
C GLY A 323 -10.08 2.20 20.14
N GLU A 324 -10.79 2.13 21.26
CA GLU A 324 -10.21 1.77 22.57
C GLU A 324 -9.49 0.41 22.54
N LEU A 325 -10.07 -0.57 21.84
CA LEU A 325 -9.48 -1.90 21.68
C LEU A 325 -8.21 -1.88 20.81
N GLU A 326 -8.00 -0.85 19.99
CA GLU A 326 -6.80 -0.68 19.15
C GLU A 326 -5.68 0.09 19.88
N ARG A 327 -5.90 0.54 21.12
CA ARG A 327 -4.95 1.36 21.91
C ARG A 327 -3.56 0.74 22.00
N ALA A 328 -3.48 -0.60 22.09
CA ALA A 328 -2.22 -1.33 22.16
C ALA A 328 -1.27 -1.03 21.00
N PHE A 329 -1.79 -0.59 19.84
CA PHE A 329 -0.97 -0.15 18.71
C PHE A 329 -0.03 1.02 19.08
N LEU A 330 -0.39 1.87 20.05
CA LEU A 330 0.45 2.98 20.49
C LEU A 330 1.80 2.52 21.04
N THR A 331 1.86 1.31 21.65
CA THR A 331 3.12 0.70 22.08
C THR A 331 4.05 0.44 20.90
N ALA A 332 3.50 0.09 19.73
CA ALA A 332 4.28 -0.15 18.52
C ALA A 332 4.80 1.13 17.86
N VAL A 333 4.31 2.32 18.24
CA VAL A 333 4.75 3.62 17.70
C VAL A 333 5.26 4.57 18.79
N GLN A 334 5.51 4.06 19.99
CA GLN A 334 5.91 4.86 21.16
C GLN A 334 7.22 5.62 20.98
N ASP A 335 8.08 5.14 20.07
CA ASP A 335 9.36 5.73 19.73
C ASP A 335 9.24 6.92 18.77
N LEU A 336 8.07 7.09 18.14
CA LEU A 336 7.77 8.17 17.20
C LEU A 336 7.24 9.42 17.93
N PRO A 337 7.39 10.62 17.36
CA PRO A 337 6.97 11.87 18.00
C PRO A 337 5.46 12.11 17.84
N ILE A 338 4.64 11.12 18.18
CA ILE A 338 3.18 11.16 18.11
C ILE A 338 2.61 11.62 19.47
N ARG A 339 1.78 12.66 19.46
CA ARG A 339 1.19 13.22 20.68
C ARG A 339 -0.32 12.98 20.73
N GLN A 340 -0.91 13.00 21.92
CA GLN A 340 -2.37 12.99 22.00
C GLN A 340 -2.94 14.27 21.37
N HIS A 341 -4.01 14.14 20.58
CA HIS A 341 -4.64 15.28 19.91
C HIS A 341 -5.30 16.21 20.93
N GLU A 342 -4.91 17.49 20.94
CA GLU A 342 -5.31 18.47 21.97
C GLU A 342 -6.82 18.65 22.08
N ARG A 343 -7.54 18.59 20.96
CA ARG A 343 -9.01 18.77 20.88
C ARG A 343 -9.80 17.46 20.78
N ALA A 344 -9.30 16.39 21.39
CA ALA A 344 -9.92 15.05 21.32
C ALA A 344 -11.42 15.04 21.69
N GLU A 345 -11.84 15.80 22.71
CA GLU A 345 -13.24 15.87 23.13
C GLU A 345 -14.15 16.57 22.10
N GLU A 346 -13.64 17.57 21.39
CA GLU A 346 -14.41 18.26 20.34
C GLU A 346 -14.67 17.33 19.15
N LEU A 347 -13.73 16.44 18.83
CA LEU A 347 -13.86 15.49 17.74
C LEU A 347 -14.98 14.47 17.95
N LYS A 348 -15.40 14.23 19.19
CA LYS A 348 -16.50 13.30 19.52
C LYS A 348 -17.88 13.88 19.23
N ARG A 349 -18.00 15.18 18.99
CA ARG A 349 -19.29 15.86 18.81
C ARG A 349 -20.00 15.34 17.57
N VAL A 350 -21.24 14.91 17.74
CA VAL A 350 -22.12 14.50 16.65
C VAL A 350 -23.07 15.64 16.33
N ASN A 351 -23.11 16.07 15.07
CA ASN A 351 -24.05 17.09 14.61
C ASN A 351 -25.28 16.45 13.95
N GLU A 352 -26.30 17.26 13.67
CA GLU A 352 -27.55 16.79 13.05
C GLU A 352 -27.33 16.09 11.70
N LEU A 353 -26.35 16.54 10.91
CA LEU A 353 -26.02 15.92 9.62
C LEU A 353 -25.51 14.49 9.80
N LEU A 354 -24.62 14.25 10.78
CA LEU A 354 -24.12 12.91 11.09
C LEU A 354 -25.25 12.02 11.62
N ILE A 355 -26.09 12.52 12.52
CA ILE A 355 -27.25 11.75 13.05
C ILE A 355 -28.17 11.34 11.89
N LYS A 356 -28.48 12.26 10.99
CA LYS A 356 -29.29 11.97 9.81
C LYS A 356 -28.61 10.95 8.92
N ALA A 357 -27.32 11.14 8.64
CA ALA A 357 -26.56 10.26 7.76
C ALA A 357 -26.47 8.84 8.30
N THR A 358 -26.25 8.64 9.60
CA THR A 358 -26.17 7.32 10.23
C THR A 358 -27.53 6.64 10.36
N THR A 359 -28.63 7.39 10.45
CA THR A 359 -29.98 6.81 10.56
C THR A 359 -30.63 6.50 9.21
N SER A 360 -30.32 7.23 8.14
CA SER A 360 -31.02 7.08 6.85
C SER A 360 -30.44 6.01 5.91
N TRP A 361 -29.16 5.69 6.03
CA TRP A 361 -28.47 4.93 4.98
C TRP A 361 -28.85 3.45 4.93
N LEU A 362 -29.42 2.89 6.00
CA LEU A 362 -29.88 1.49 6.03
C LEU A 362 -30.95 1.20 4.97
N ALA A 363 -31.66 2.21 4.48
CA ALA A 363 -32.57 2.07 3.36
C ALA A 363 -31.85 1.71 2.04
N SER A 364 -30.56 2.05 1.90
CA SER A 364 -29.73 1.75 0.72
C SER A 364 -29.23 0.31 0.76
N ALA A 365 -29.80 -0.54 -0.10
CA ALA A 365 -29.33 -1.92 -0.26
C ALA A 365 -27.84 -2.03 -0.63
N PRO A 366 -27.29 -1.18 -1.55
CA PRO A 366 -25.85 -1.16 -1.83
C PRO A 366 -24.99 -0.87 -0.61
N LEU A 367 -25.35 0.14 0.19
CA LEU A 367 -24.60 0.47 1.40
C LEU A 367 -24.67 -0.63 2.45
N ARG A 368 -25.83 -1.28 2.63
CA ARG A 368 -25.96 -2.45 3.52
C ARG A 368 -25.03 -3.58 3.10
N ALA A 369 -25.01 -3.93 1.81
CA ALA A 369 -24.10 -4.94 1.29
C ALA A 369 -22.61 -4.54 1.49
N ALA A 370 -22.28 -3.27 1.26
CA ALA A 370 -20.92 -2.76 1.49
C ALA A 370 -20.52 -2.82 2.97
N ALA A 371 -21.42 -2.48 3.89
CA ALA A 371 -21.20 -2.55 5.34
C ALA A 371 -20.98 -3.99 5.81
N SER A 372 -21.81 -4.95 5.36
CA SER A 372 -21.61 -6.37 5.68
C SER A 372 -20.28 -6.90 5.16
N ALA A 373 -19.89 -6.51 3.94
CA ALA A 373 -18.59 -6.88 3.38
C ALA A 373 -17.42 -6.21 4.12
N ALA A 374 -17.60 -4.97 4.60
CA ALA A 374 -16.63 -4.27 5.43
C ALA A 374 -16.46 -4.99 6.78
N PHE A 375 -17.55 -5.38 7.44
CA PHE A 375 -17.52 -6.14 8.70
C PHE A 375 -16.68 -7.42 8.58
N ALA A 376 -17.01 -8.26 7.59
CA ALA A 376 -16.28 -9.49 7.33
C ALA A 376 -14.78 -9.24 7.10
N SER A 377 -14.43 -8.18 6.37
CA SER A 377 -13.02 -7.83 6.14
C SER A 377 -12.31 -7.30 7.38
N LEU A 378 -13.00 -6.57 8.26
CA LEU A 378 -12.44 -6.06 9.51
C LEU A 378 -12.12 -7.21 10.46
N LEU A 379 -12.97 -8.24 10.54
CA LEU A 379 -12.69 -9.45 11.31
C LEU A 379 -11.40 -10.14 10.83
N VAL A 380 -11.22 -10.27 9.50
CA VAL A 380 -9.98 -10.83 8.93
C VAL A 380 -8.78 -9.96 9.31
N HIS A 381 -8.92 -8.64 9.21
CA HIS A 381 -7.85 -7.70 9.55
C HIS A 381 -7.45 -7.76 11.02
N TYR A 382 -8.42 -7.68 11.94
CA TYR A 382 -8.17 -7.73 13.37
C TYR A 382 -7.66 -9.10 13.81
N LYS A 383 -8.16 -10.20 13.24
CA LYS A 383 -7.58 -11.54 13.48
C LYS A 383 -6.13 -11.64 13.01
N ALA A 384 -5.77 -11.00 11.89
CA ALA A 384 -4.39 -10.99 11.40
C ALA A 384 -3.46 -10.12 12.26
N THR A 385 -3.98 -9.08 12.91
CA THR A 385 -3.22 -8.10 13.70
C THR A 385 -3.36 -8.28 15.22
N HIS A 386 -4.13 -9.28 15.67
CA HIS A 386 -4.51 -9.49 17.07
C HIS A 386 -3.32 -9.52 18.03
N ARG A 387 -2.16 -10.05 17.60
CA ARG A 387 -0.95 -10.10 18.42
C ARG A 387 -0.37 -8.72 18.72
N ILE A 388 -0.36 -7.84 17.73
CA ILE A 388 0.13 -6.46 17.87
C ILE A 388 -0.87 -5.64 18.70
N LEU A 389 -2.16 -5.94 18.55
CA LEU A 389 -3.23 -5.25 19.25
C LEU A 389 -3.56 -5.86 20.62
N HIS A 390 -2.91 -6.96 21.00
CA HIS A 390 -3.23 -7.75 22.20
C HIS A 390 -4.73 -8.06 22.35
N MET A 391 -5.39 -8.40 21.24
CA MET A 391 -6.82 -8.71 21.20
C MET A 391 -7.05 -10.23 21.25
N GLU A 392 -7.96 -10.64 22.13
CA GLU A 392 -8.60 -11.96 22.09
C GLU A 392 -9.79 -11.95 21.11
N ASP A 393 -10.37 -13.12 20.85
CA ASP A 393 -11.44 -13.29 19.85
C ASP A 393 -12.67 -12.42 20.10
N ASP A 394 -13.07 -12.27 21.36
CA ASP A 394 -14.19 -11.40 21.73
C ASP A 394 -13.88 -9.92 21.44
N ALA A 395 -12.64 -9.49 21.71
CA ALA A 395 -12.20 -8.13 21.41
C ALA A 395 -12.09 -7.89 19.90
N VAL A 396 -11.69 -8.89 19.11
CA VAL A 396 -11.68 -8.83 17.64
C VAL A 396 -13.10 -8.58 17.11
N ILE A 397 -14.08 -9.33 17.62
CA ILE A 397 -15.49 -9.21 17.23
C ILE A 397 -16.04 -7.85 17.65
N GLN A 398 -15.76 -7.43 18.88
CA GLN A 398 -16.22 -6.14 19.42
C GLN A 398 -15.64 -4.95 18.64
N ALA A 399 -14.33 -4.96 18.35
CA ALA A 399 -13.67 -3.89 17.60
C ALA A 399 -14.27 -3.71 16.19
N ALA A 400 -14.51 -4.82 15.48
CA ALA A 400 -15.16 -4.79 14.17
C ALA A 400 -16.61 -4.29 14.25
N SER A 401 -17.32 -4.66 15.33
CA SER A 401 -18.73 -4.32 15.52
C SER A 401 -18.89 -2.84 15.89
N ASP A 402 -18.17 -2.36 16.90
CA ASP A 402 -18.27 -0.97 17.40
C ASP A 402 -18.05 0.07 16.30
N LEU A 403 -17.11 -0.21 15.40
CA LEU A 403 -16.75 0.69 14.32
C LEU A 403 -17.89 0.85 13.31
N LEU A 404 -18.63 -0.23 12.99
CA LEU A 404 -19.79 -0.18 12.10
C LEU A 404 -21.08 0.22 12.80
N LEU A 405 -21.26 -0.15 14.08
CA LEU A 405 -22.35 0.38 14.92
C LEU A 405 -22.25 1.91 15.01
N GLY A 406 -21.04 2.46 15.15
CA GLY A 406 -20.77 3.90 15.04
C GLY A 406 -21.16 4.53 13.71
N CYS A 407 -21.23 3.74 12.65
CA CYS A 407 -21.71 4.18 11.34
C CYS A 407 -23.23 4.11 11.21
N GLY A 408 -23.96 3.68 12.24
CA GLY A 408 -25.42 3.58 12.24
C GLY A 408 -25.95 2.19 11.86
N LEU A 409 -25.09 1.16 11.89
CA LEU A 409 -25.57 -0.21 11.80
C LEU A 409 -26.34 -0.57 13.08
N VAL A 410 -27.51 -1.21 12.94
CA VAL A 410 -28.35 -1.56 14.10
C VAL A 410 -27.95 -2.91 14.68
N ASP A 411 -27.73 -3.90 13.81
CA ASP A 411 -27.40 -5.27 14.19
C ASP A 411 -26.08 -5.71 13.56
N GLN A 412 -25.33 -6.54 14.28
CA GLN A 412 -24.10 -7.14 13.77
C GLN A 412 -24.42 -7.99 12.52
N PRO A 413 -23.69 -7.84 11.39
CA PRO A 413 -23.92 -8.64 10.20
C PRO A 413 -23.59 -10.11 10.42
N VAL A 414 -24.42 -10.99 9.85
CA VAL A 414 -24.12 -12.42 9.78
C VAL A 414 -22.93 -12.65 8.85
N ILE A 415 -21.98 -13.49 9.26
CA ILE A 415 -20.85 -13.90 8.41
C ILE A 415 -21.06 -15.30 7.84
N SER A 416 -20.39 -15.59 6.72
CA SER A 416 -20.43 -16.94 6.16
C SER A 416 -19.77 -17.94 7.11
N ARG A 417 -20.32 -19.17 7.18
CA ARG A 417 -19.75 -20.25 8.00
C ARG A 417 -18.29 -20.52 7.65
N ARG A 418 -17.95 -20.47 6.36
CA ARG A 418 -16.58 -20.65 5.86
C ARG A 418 -15.63 -19.63 6.49
N LEU A 419 -16.04 -18.36 6.54
CA LEU A 419 -15.25 -17.31 7.19
C LEU A 419 -15.12 -17.58 8.69
N GLY A 420 -16.22 -17.93 9.36
CA GLY A 420 -16.21 -18.27 10.79
C GLY A 420 -15.24 -19.40 11.13
N VAL A 421 -15.24 -20.48 10.34
CA VAL A 421 -14.30 -21.60 10.51
C VAL A 421 -12.86 -21.16 10.23
N MET A 422 -12.62 -20.42 9.16
CA MET A 422 -11.29 -19.93 8.79
C MET A 422 -10.66 -19.05 9.87
N LEU A 423 -11.46 -18.22 10.54
CA LEU A 423 -11.00 -17.33 11.61
C LEU A 423 -11.01 -18.01 13.00
N GLY A 424 -11.49 -19.24 13.11
CA GLY A 424 -11.69 -19.92 14.39
C GLY A 424 -12.82 -19.34 15.25
N LEU A 425 -13.71 -18.53 14.65
CA LEU A 425 -14.79 -17.83 15.34
C LEU A 425 -16.16 -18.53 15.23
N GLU A 426 -16.28 -19.63 14.47
CA GLU A 426 -17.56 -20.33 14.22
C GLU A 426 -18.36 -20.64 15.51
N LYS A 427 -17.64 -20.98 16.59
CA LYS A 427 -18.25 -21.38 17.87
C LYS A 427 -18.35 -20.22 18.88
N ASN A 428 -17.90 -19.03 18.54
CA ASN A 428 -17.92 -17.90 19.44
C ASN A 428 -19.36 -17.35 19.56
N PRO A 429 -19.92 -17.19 20.78
CA PRO A 429 -21.30 -16.75 20.97
C PRO A 429 -21.56 -15.30 20.56
N LEU A 430 -20.53 -14.48 20.43
CA LEU A 430 -20.62 -13.06 20.07
C LEU A 430 -20.70 -12.81 18.56
N ILE A 431 -20.62 -13.86 17.73
CA ILE A 431 -20.69 -13.74 16.27
C ILE A 431 -21.73 -14.67 15.67
N GLN A 432 -22.53 -14.13 14.76
CA GLN A 432 -23.53 -14.91 14.03
C GLN A 432 -22.93 -15.47 12.73
N CYS A 433 -22.92 -16.79 12.59
CA CYS A 433 -22.52 -17.49 11.37
C CYS A 433 -23.74 -18.08 10.63
N ALA A 434 -23.77 -17.95 9.31
CA ALA A 434 -24.83 -18.51 8.46
C ALA A 434 -24.91 -20.05 8.59
N ARG A 435 -26.13 -20.60 8.61
CA ARG A 435 -26.37 -22.04 8.86
C ARG A 435 -26.14 -22.96 7.64
N ARG A 436 -26.13 -22.43 6.41
CA ARG A 436 -25.95 -23.20 5.15
C ARG A 436 -24.80 -22.68 4.30
N ILE A 437 -24.12 -23.59 3.61
CA ILE A 437 -23.09 -23.28 2.61
C ILE A 437 -23.82 -22.86 1.33
N GLY A 438 -23.90 -21.56 1.03
CA GLY A 438 -24.48 -21.07 -0.24
C GLY A 438 -25.16 -19.70 -0.20
N GLU A 439 -25.44 -19.15 0.99
CA GLU A 439 -25.93 -17.77 1.13
C GLU A 439 -24.71 -16.89 1.51
N ASP A 440 -24.40 -15.90 0.67
CA ASP A 440 -23.32 -14.89 0.81
C ASP A 440 -21.86 -15.30 0.50
N ASP A 441 -21.63 -15.91 -0.66
CA ASP A 441 -20.27 -16.13 -1.20
C ASP A 441 -19.68 -14.86 -1.84
N MET A 442 -19.48 -13.81 -1.03
CA MET A 442 -18.93 -12.49 -1.44
C MET A 442 -17.42 -12.31 -1.13
N LEU A 443 -16.71 -13.37 -0.76
CA LEU A 443 -15.36 -13.30 -0.16
C LEU A 443 -14.19 -13.85 -1.00
N GLN A 444 -14.32 -14.04 -2.30
CA GLN A 444 -13.31 -14.76 -3.09
C GLN A 444 -11.93 -14.09 -3.30
N ASP A 445 -11.69 -12.84 -2.89
CA ASP A 445 -10.45 -12.10 -3.29
C ASP A 445 -9.46 -11.72 -2.18
N GLU A 446 -9.51 -12.33 -0.99
CA GLU A 446 -8.57 -11.97 0.10
C GLU A 446 -7.89 -13.19 0.74
N LEU A 447 -7.31 -14.06 -0.08
CA LEU A 447 -6.37 -15.07 0.40
C LEU A 447 -4.94 -14.68 0.00
N PRO A 448 -4.03 -14.45 0.95
CA PRO A 448 -2.61 -14.62 0.72
C PRO A 448 -2.35 -16.10 0.42
N GLY A 449 -1.75 -16.40 -0.73
CA GLY A 449 -1.29 -17.74 -1.04
C GLY A 449 -0.12 -18.11 -0.12
N ALA A 450 -0.41 -18.80 0.98
CA ALA A 450 0.49 -19.67 1.72
C ALA A 450 -0.27 -20.32 2.89
N VAL A 451 -1.10 -21.33 2.61
CA VAL A 451 -1.55 -22.28 3.65
C VAL A 451 -0.77 -23.57 3.41
N GLY A 452 0.49 -23.56 3.84
CA GLY A 452 1.24 -24.78 4.10
C GLY A 452 0.75 -25.39 5.41
N SER A 453 0.21 -26.61 5.31
CA SER A 453 -0.03 -27.61 6.37
C SER A 453 -0.01 -27.14 7.84
N TRP A 454 -1.19 -27.00 8.44
CA TRP A 454 -1.37 -27.22 9.87
C TRP A 454 -1.86 -28.66 10.08
N ARG A 455 -0.91 -29.58 10.26
CA ARG A 455 -1.09 -30.83 11.02
C ARG A 455 -0.02 -30.81 12.10
N GLY A 456 -0.43 -30.93 13.35
CA GLY A 456 0.39 -30.89 14.56
C GLY A 456 -0.47 -30.43 15.71
#